data_AF-A0A923WKD8-F1
#
_entry.id   AF-A0A923WKD8-F1
#
_cell.length_a   1.000
_cell.length_b   1.000
_cell.length_c   1.000
_cell.angle_alpha   90.00
_cell.angle_beta   90.00
_cell.angle_gamma   90.00
#
_symmetry.space_group_name_H-M   'P 1'
#
loop_
_entity.id
_entity.type
_entity.pdbx_description
1 polymer ?
#
loop_
_entity_poly.entity_id
_entity_poly.type
_entity_poly.pdbx_seq_one_letter_code
_entity_poly.pdbx_strand_id
1 'polypeptide(L)'
;MKNLLNPKWILIVNTLPILVLFSIFIGEYKIIKSLLTEESIHAWILFGLLLAGLFTINLCYTIFLIWKRKDVSVYYGLTALPVYITFIYQYCQHFDLLIPPSIPRWMLEDEGILYIGTFLMPTFIYAVCIIMVWLTPDSKDHKVWKNIAAALAVPLLFYGFFQLILPLWKRVESTYADNVLIILFITGTLIFLFFIVRTMFIIATKKAHVWKKYQLAWKIPLSVVLPVTGLAVNGLAYDGVFGDFGHHWFYILAV
;
A
#
# COMPACT_ATOMS: atom_id res chain seq x y z
N MET A 1 -7.52 -20.77 0.62
CA MET A 1 -7.52 -19.29 0.46
C MET A 1 -8.51 -18.78 -0.60
N LYS A 2 -9.44 -19.60 -1.15
CA LYS A 2 -10.52 -19.10 -2.04
C LYS A 2 -11.38 -17.99 -1.44
N ASN A 3 -11.46 -17.93 -0.11
CA ASN A 3 -12.14 -16.83 0.59
C ASN A 3 -11.51 -15.45 0.35
N LEU A 4 -10.26 -15.35 -0.13
CA LEU A 4 -9.68 -14.07 -0.56
C LEU A 4 -10.33 -13.52 -1.83
N LEU A 5 -10.94 -14.37 -2.65
CA LEU A 5 -11.69 -13.92 -3.82
C LEU A 5 -13.12 -13.48 -3.47
N ASN A 6 -13.47 -13.47 -2.18
CA ASN A 6 -14.76 -12.99 -1.73
C ASN A 6 -14.84 -11.47 -1.93
N PRO A 7 -15.83 -10.96 -2.70
CA PRO A 7 -15.93 -9.54 -3.00
C PRO A 7 -16.07 -8.65 -1.76
N LYS A 8 -16.55 -9.18 -0.63
CA LYS A 8 -16.64 -8.43 0.63
C LYS A 8 -15.30 -7.90 1.13
N TRP A 9 -14.19 -8.53 0.75
CA TRP A 9 -12.86 -8.02 1.09
C TRP A 9 -12.60 -6.64 0.49
N ILE A 10 -13.11 -6.35 -0.71
CA ILE A 10 -12.95 -5.03 -1.34
C ILE A 10 -13.55 -3.94 -0.46
N LEU A 11 -14.68 -4.20 0.21
CA LEU A 11 -15.28 -3.21 1.13
C LEU A 11 -14.34 -2.84 2.28
N ILE A 12 -13.61 -3.81 2.81
CA ILE A 12 -12.76 -3.64 3.99
C ILE A 12 -11.39 -3.08 3.60
N VAL A 13 -10.77 -3.60 2.54
CA VAL A 13 -9.38 -3.27 2.17
C VAL A 13 -9.27 -2.08 1.22
N ASN A 14 -10.39 -1.62 0.66
CA ASN A 14 -10.41 -0.54 -0.31
C ASN A 14 -11.49 0.50 0.02
N THR A 15 -12.76 0.11 0.05
CA THR A 15 -13.86 1.08 0.16
C THR A 15 -13.84 1.83 1.49
N LEU A 16 -13.65 1.12 2.61
CA LEU A 16 -13.57 1.73 3.94
C LEU A 16 -12.32 2.63 4.08
N PRO A 17 -11.09 2.18 3.76
CA PRO A 17 -9.92 3.05 3.78
C PRO A 17 -10.05 4.30 2.91
N ILE A 18 -10.62 4.17 1.70
CA ILE A 18 -10.85 5.34 0.83
C ILE A 18 -11.87 6.29 1.46
N LEU A 19 -12.94 5.78 2.09
CA LEU A 19 -13.93 6.62 2.77
C LEU A 19 -13.30 7.40 3.93
N VAL A 20 -12.43 6.75 4.71
CA VAL A 20 -11.68 7.40 5.80
C VAL A 20 -10.73 8.46 5.24
N LEU A 21 -9.92 8.11 4.23
CA LEU A 21 -9.01 9.06 3.57
C LEU A 21 -9.76 10.26 2.99
N PHE A 22 -10.89 10.03 2.32
CA PHE A 22 -11.73 11.09 1.76
C PHE A 22 -12.30 12.01 2.85
N SER A 23 -12.63 11.46 4.02
CA SER A 23 -13.11 12.25 5.17
C SER A 23 -12.01 13.14 5.74
N ILE A 24 -10.79 12.62 5.85
CA ILE A 24 -9.60 13.38 6.28
C ILE A 24 -9.35 14.53 5.30
N PHE A 25 -9.34 14.25 3.99
CA PHE A 25 -9.10 15.25 2.96
C PHE A 25 -10.15 16.36 2.93
N ILE A 26 -11.43 16.03 3.17
CA ILE A 26 -12.47 17.06 3.32
C ILE A 26 -12.22 17.93 4.55
N GLY A 27 -11.75 17.33 5.65
CA GLY A 27 -11.39 18.05 6.87
C GLY A 27 -10.26 19.04 6.62
N GLU A 28 -9.13 18.55 6.10
CA GLU A 28 -7.97 19.37 5.76
C GLU A 28 -8.32 20.50 4.79
N TYR A 29 -9.00 20.18 3.68
CA TYR A 29 -9.43 21.16 2.70
C TYR A 29 -10.26 22.27 3.34
N LYS A 30 -11.22 21.95 4.21
CA LYS A 30 -12.06 22.96 4.87
C LYS A 30 -11.25 23.89 5.78
N ILE A 31 -10.21 23.38 6.43
CA ILE A 31 -9.34 24.17 7.32
C ILE A 31 -8.52 25.17 6.52
N ILE A 32 -7.92 24.72 5.40
CA ILE A 32 -6.95 25.52 4.64
C ILE A 32 -7.56 26.30 3.48
N LYS A 33 -8.81 26.03 3.09
CA LYS A 33 -9.46 26.56 1.86
C LYS A 33 -9.28 28.06 1.68
N SER A 34 -9.40 28.85 2.75
CA SER A 34 -9.31 30.32 2.69
C SER A 34 -7.90 30.83 2.37
N LEU A 35 -6.88 29.99 2.48
CA LEU A 35 -5.48 30.29 2.20
C LEU A 35 -5.02 29.73 0.85
N LEU A 36 -5.85 28.94 0.17
CA LEU A 36 -5.52 28.33 -1.10
C LEU A 36 -5.68 29.30 -2.27
N THR A 37 -4.79 29.18 -3.24
CA THR A 37 -4.96 29.81 -4.55
C THR A 37 -6.05 29.08 -5.35
N GLU A 38 -6.59 29.72 -6.39
CA GLU A 38 -7.55 29.08 -7.29
C GLU A 38 -6.99 27.79 -7.91
N GLU A 39 -5.71 27.77 -8.27
CA GLU A 39 -5.03 26.59 -8.80
C GLU A 39 -5.01 25.43 -7.78
N SER A 40 -4.66 25.72 -6.52
CA SER A 40 -4.71 24.74 -5.44
C SER A 40 -6.13 24.23 -5.18
N ILE A 41 -7.13 25.11 -5.22
CA ILE A 41 -8.54 24.72 -5.08
C ILE A 41 -8.95 23.74 -6.20
N HIS A 42 -8.55 24.03 -7.44
CA HIS A 42 -8.78 23.11 -8.56
C HIS A 42 -8.09 21.76 -8.36
N ALA A 43 -6.84 21.75 -7.88
CA ALA A 43 -6.14 20.51 -7.55
C ALA A 43 -6.90 19.68 -6.49
N TRP A 44 -7.35 20.31 -5.40
CA TRP A 44 -8.15 19.65 -4.36
C TRP A 44 -9.44 19.05 -4.91
N ILE A 45 -10.17 19.80 -5.73
CA ILE A 45 -11.40 19.30 -6.37
C ILE A 45 -11.08 18.12 -7.29
N LEU A 46 -10.04 18.20 -8.10
CA LEU A 46 -9.63 17.14 -9.01
C LEU A 46 -9.26 15.85 -8.26
N PHE A 47 -8.38 15.94 -7.26
CA PHE A 47 -7.98 14.78 -6.45
C PHE A 47 -9.14 14.22 -5.63
N GLY A 48 -10.01 15.07 -5.10
CA GLY A 48 -11.25 14.66 -4.45
C GLY A 48 -12.17 13.90 -5.40
N LEU A 49 -12.38 14.40 -6.62
CA LEU A 49 -13.19 13.74 -7.65
C LEU A 49 -12.58 12.40 -8.09
N LEU A 50 -11.27 12.33 -8.28
CA LEU A 50 -10.57 11.09 -8.60
C LEU A 50 -10.76 10.05 -7.48
N LEU A 51 -10.57 10.45 -6.23
CA LEU A 51 -10.74 9.55 -5.08
C LEU A 51 -12.20 9.09 -4.91
N ALA A 52 -13.17 10.00 -5.10
CA ALA A 52 -14.60 9.67 -5.12
C ALA A 52 -14.97 8.75 -6.29
N GLY A 53 -14.34 8.93 -7.46
CA GLY A 53 -14.47 8.06 -8.62
C GLY A 53 -13.96 6.65 -8.31
N LEU A 54 -12.77 6.54 -7.73
CA LEU A 54 -12.20 5.26 -7.29
C LEU A 54 -13.10 4.56 -6.27
N PHE A 55 -13.60 5.29 -5.28
CA PHE A 55 -14.58 4.79 -4.30
C PHE A 55 -15.81 4.22 -5.00
N THR A 56 -16.43 5.01 -5.88
CA THR A 56 -17.70 4.67 -6.53
C THR A 56 -17.53 3.46 -7.45
N ILE A 57 -16.47 3.42 -8.25
CA ILE A 57 -16.17 2.30 -9.16
C ILE A 57 -15.98 1.01 -8.37
N ASN A 58 -15.17 1.03 -7.30
CA ASN A 58 -14.94 -0.16 -6.48
C ASN A 58 -16.21 -0.61 -5.74
N LEU A 59 -16.99 0.33 -5.22
CA LEU A 59 -18.25 0.03 -4.54
C LEU A 59 -19.26 -0.61 -5.51
N CYS A 60 -19.47 -0.01 -6.68
CA CYS A 60 -20.35 -0.54 -7.72
C CYS A 60 -19.90 -1.93 -8.19
N TYR A 61 -18.59 -2.11 -8.43
CA TYR A 61 -18.03 -3.41 -8.81
C TYR A 61 -18.28 -4.47 -7.73
N THR A 62 -18.08 -4.11 -6.46
CA THR A 62 -18.28 -5.01 -5.32
C THR A 62 -19.73 -5.40 -5.14
N ILE A 63 -20.66 -4.43 -5.22
CA ILE A 63 -22.11 -4.68 -5.17
C ILE A 63 -22.53 -5.59 -6.32
N PHE A 64 -22.03 -5.33 -7.53
CA PHE A 64 -22.30 -6.16 -8.70
C PHE A 64 -21.83 -7.61 -8.50
N LEU A 65 -20.61 -7.83 -7.99
CA LEU A 65 -20.09 -9.17 -7.71
C LEU A 65 -20.89 -9.89 -6.62
N ILE A 66 -21.26 -9.19 -5.54
CA ILE A 66 -22.09 -9.76 -4.46
C ILE A 66 -23.45 -10.17 -5.01
N TRP A 67 -24.09 -9.31 -5.80
CA TRP A 67 -25.41 -9.57 -6.37
C TRP A 67 -25.37 -10.76 -7.34
N LYS A 68 -24.35 -10.82 -8.21
CA LYS A 68 -24.15 -11.93 -9.14
C LYS A 68 -23.51 -13.17 -8.49
N ARG A 69 -23.20 -13.13 -7.18
CA ARG A 69 -22.49 -14.18 -6.42
C ARG A 69 -21.23 -14.67 -7.12
N LYS A 70 -20.45 -13.74 -7.68
CA LYS A 70 -19.20 -14.03 -8.41
C LYS A 70 -17.99 -13.70 -7.53
N ASP A 71 -16.94 -14.52 -7.72
CA ASP A 71 -15.62 -14.27 -7.15
C ASP A 71 -14.93 -13.10 -7.86
N VAL A 72 -14.01 -12.44 -7.15
CA VAL A 72 -13.21 -11.37 -7.73
C VAL A 72 -12.27 -11.93 -8.81
N SER A 73 -12.28 -11.29 -9.97
CA SER A 73 -11.48 -11.71 -11.12
C SER A 73 -10.03 -11.24 -11.02
N VAL A 74 -9.12 -11.96 -11.67
CA VAL A 74 -7.72 -11.53 -11.85
C VAL A 74 -7.61 -10.12 -12.47
N TYR A 75 -8.56 -9.76 -13.35
CA TYR A 75 -8.58 -8.45 -13.99
C TYR A 75 -8.67 -7.31 -13.00
N TYR A 76 -9.33 -7.51 -11.85
CA TYR A 76 -9.37 -6.51 -10.79
C TYR A 76 -7.96 -6.19 -10.28
N GLY A 77 -7.14 -7.21 -9.99
CA GLY A 77 -5.77 -6.98 -9.54
C GLY A 77 -4.92 -6.29 -10.60
N LEU A 78 -5.06 -6.71 -11.86
CA LEU A 78 -4.33 -6.14 -13.00
C LEU A 78 -4.70 -4.68 -13.29
N THR A 79 -5.93 -4.26 -13.01
CA THR A 79 -6.36 -2.86 -13.20
C THR A 79 -6.14 -2.02 -11.95
N ALA A 80 -6.37 -2.56 -10.76
CA ALA A 80 -6.20 -1.83 -9.50
C ALA A 80 -4.75 -1.36 -9.32
N LEU A 81 -3.76 -2.25 -9.53
CA LEU A 81 -2.34 -1.87 -9.36
C LEU A 81 -1.95 -0.62 -10.15
N PRO A 82 -2.05 -0.58 -11.50
CA PRO A 82 -1.64 0.60 -12.27
C PRO A 82 -2.47 1.84 -11.94
N VAL A 83 -3.77 1.69 -11.68
CA VAL A 83 -4.65 2.81 -11.34
C VAL A 83 -4.23 3.46 -10.02
N TYR A 84 -4.05 2.67 -8.95
CA TYR A 84 -3.66 3.21 -7.65
C TYR A 84 -2.20 3.71 -7.65
N ILE A 85 -1.29 3.04 -8.37
CA ILE A 85 0.09 3.54 -8.57
C ILE A 85 0.06 4.90 -9.24
N THR A 86 -0.71 5.05 -10.32
CA THR A 86 -0.80 6.31 -11.07
C THR A 86 -1.40 7.39 -10.18
N PHE A 87 -2.44 7.09 -9.41
CA PHE A 87 -3.05 8.04 -8.49
C PHE A 87 -2.04 8.55 -7.45
N ILE A 88 -1.32 7.65 -6.77
CA ILE A 88 -0.31 8.03 -5.77
C ILE A 88 0.81 8.82 -6.41
N TYR A 89 1.31 8.38 -7.56
CA TYR A 89 2.36 9.07 -8.29
C TYR A 89 1.94 10.51 -8.61
N GLN A 90 0.75 10.70 -9.17
CA GLN A 90 0.22 12.03 -9.50
C GLN A 90 0.03 12.88 -8.25
N TYR A 91 -0.46 12.29 -7.15
CA TYR A 91 -0.62 12.99 -5.88
C TYR A 91 0.73 13.48 -5.35
N CYS A 92 1.76 12.63 -5.31
CA CYS A 92 3.09 13.02 -4.86
C CYS A 92 3.69 14.13 -5.72
N GLN A 93 3.48 14.09 -7.04
CA GLN A 93 3.96 15.13 -7.96
C GLN A 93 3.26 16.48 -7.77
N HIS A 94 2.01 16.48 -7.31
CA HIS A 94 1.22 17.71 -7.11
C HIS A 94 1.00 18.02 -5.62
N PHE A 95 1.79 17.41 -4.72
CA PHE A 95 1.60 17.57 -3.29
C PHE A 95 1.75 19.03 -2.86
N ASP A 96 2.75 19.73 -3.39
CA ASP A 96 2.99 21.14 -3.09
C ASP A 96 1.89 22.07 -3.63
N LEU A 97 1.06 21.61 -4.59
CA LEU A 97 -0.12 22.33 -5.04
C LEU A 97 -1.31 22.10 -4.11
N LEU A 98 -1.43 20.91 -3.53
CA LEU A 98 -2.47 20.58 -2.56
C LEU A 98 -2.18 21.24 -1.21
N ILE A 99 -0.95 21.15 -0.73
CA ILE A 99 -0.51 21.77 0.52
C ILE A 99 0.69 22.67 0.21
N PRO A 100 0.44 23.91 -0.24
CA PRO A 100 1.50 24.87 -0.48
C PRO A 100 2.34 25.16 0.76
N PRO A 101 3.65 25.42 0.62
CA PRO A 101 4.52 25.80 1.74
C PRO A 101 4.09 27.08 2.47
N SER A 102 3.21 27.89 1.86
CA SER A 102 2.61 29.07 2.49
C SER A 102 1.61 28.72 3.60
N ILE A 103 1.10 27.49 3.64
CA ILE A 103 0.22 27.01 4.70
C ILE A 103 1.06 26.68 5.93
N PRO A 104 0.78 27.30 7.08
CA PRO A 104 1.45 26.94 8.32
C PRO A 104 1.18 25.48 8.70
N ARG A 105 2.24 24.71 8.97
CA ARG A 105 2.15 23.26 9.26
C ARG A 105 1.22 22.93 10.42
N TRP A 106 1.15 23.77 11.45
CA TRP A 106 0.26 23.57 12.61
C TRP A 106 -1.25 23.57 12.27
N MET A 107 -1.64 24.05 11.08
CA MET A 107 -3.02 24.00 10.60
C MET A 107 -3.40 22.62 10.06
N LEU A 108 -2.40 21.79 9.76
CA LEU A 108 -2.55 20.45 9.23
C LEU A 108 -1.89 19.46 10.19
N GLU A 109 -2.26 18.19 10.07
CA GLU A 109 -1.47 17.14 10.69
C GLU A 109 -0.20 16.96 9.83
N ASP A 110 0.98 16.87 10.44
CA ASP A 110 2.31 16.95 9.78
C ASP A 110 2.57 15.84 8.71
N GLU A 111 1.60 14.94 8.47
CA GLU A 111 1.78 13.66 7.79
C GLU A 111 0.80 13.39 6.63
N GLY A 112 0.22 14.41 6.00
CA GLY A 112 -0.76 14.24 4.91
C GLY A 112 -0.31 13.29 3.77
N ILE A 113 0.99 13.27 3.45
CA ILE A 113 1.58 12.33 2.46
C ILE A 113 1.46 10.88 2.94
N LEU A 114 1.69 10.62 4.22
CA LEU A 114 1.68 9.28 4.80
C LEU A 114 0.28 8.68 4.84
N TYR A 115 -0.77 9.51 4.93
CA TYR A 115 -2.16 9.04 4.90
C TYR A 115 -2.53 8.37 3.58
N ILE A 116 -2.12 8.92 2.44
CA ILE A 116 -2.34 8.28 1.14
C ILE A 116 -1.72 6.90 1.09
N GLY A 117 -0.44 6.79 1.49
CA GLY A 117 0.26 5.51 1.55
C GLY A 117 -0.48 4.54 2.45
N THR A 118 -0.78 4.95 3.68
CA THR A 118 -1.40 4.12 4.72
C THR A 118 -2.76 3.58 4.30
N PHE A 119 -3.66 4.42 3.80
CA PHE A 119 -5.03 3.99 3.47
C PHE A 119 -5.13 3.26 2.12
N LEU A 120 -4.21 3.51 1.18
CA LEU A 120 -4.24 2.81 -0.11
C LEU A 120 -3.38 1.52 -0.12
N MET A 121 -2.42 1.37 0.80
CA MET A 121 -1.56 0.18 0.92
C MET A 121 -2.30 -1.16 0.98
N PRO A 122 -3.39 -1.31 1.77
CA PRO A 122 -4.13 -2.57 1.83
C PRO A 122 -4.69 -3.00 0.47
N THR A 123 -5.08 -2.04 -0.38
CA THR A 123 -5.55 -2.32 -1.74
C THR A 123 -4.45 -2.90 -2.62
N PHE A 124 -3.21 -2.37 -2.54
CA PHE A 124 -2.08 -2.94 -3.29
C PHE A 124 -1.80 -4.37 -2.88
N ILE A 125 -1.71 -4.62 -1.57
CA ILE A 125 -1.46 -5.96 -1.03
C ILE A 125 -2.55 -6.91 -1.50
N TYR A 126 -3.81 -6.49 -1.43
CA TYR A 126 -4.94 -7.29 -1.89
C TYR A 126 -4.91 -7.56 -3.40
N ALA A 127 -4.59 -6.56 -4.23
CA ALA A 127 -4.47 -6.72 -5.67
C ALA A 127 -3.36 -7.73 -6.05
N VAL A 128 -2.20 -7.65 -5.39
CA VAL A 128 -1.11 -8.64 -5.54
C VAL A 128 -1.56 -10.03 -5.10
N CYS A 129 -2.30 -10.13 -3.99
CA CYS A 129 -2.86 -11.41 -3.52
C CYS A 129 -3.82 -12.04 -4.55
N ILE A 130 -4.71 -11.26 -5.16
CA ILE A 130 -5.62 -11.74 -6.20
C ILE A 130 -4.86 -12.26 -7.41
N ILE A 131 -3.90 -11.47 -7.93
CA ILE A 131 -3.06 -11.89 -9.05
C ILE A 131 -2.35 -13.21 -8.73
N MET A 132 -1.78 -13.31 -7.52
CA MET A 132 -1.05 -14.49 -7.09
C MET A 132 -1.94 -15.73 -6.97
N VAL A 133 -3.13 -15.62 -6.38
CA VAL A 133 -4.08 -16.73 -6.26
C VAL A 133 -4.47 -17.29 -7.63
N TRP A 134 -4.61 -16.41 -8.63
CA TRP A 134 -4.92 -16.83 -10.01
C TRP A 134 -3.69 -17.38 -10.76
N LEU A 135 -2.48 -16.87 -10.51
CA LEU A 135 -1.24 -17.33 -11.16
C LEU A 135 -0.61 -18.58 -10.53
N THR A 136 -1.01 -18.97 -9.32
CA THR A 136 -0.43 -20.10 -8.60
C THR A 136 -1.43 -21.28 -8.55
N PRO A 137 -1.40 -22.18 -9.55
CA PRO A 137 -2.28 -23.35 -9.55
C PRO A 137 -1.92 -24.33 -8.42
N ASP A 138 -2.95 -24.87 -7.75
CA ASP A 138 -2.83 -25.78 -6.60
C ASP A 138 -2.08 -27.10 -6.92
N SER A 139 -1.96 -27.48 -8.20
CA SER A 139 -1.50 -28.80 -8.63
C SER A 139 0.01 -28.94 -8.88
N LYS A 140 0.79 -27.84 -8.81
CA LYS A 140 2.24 -27.90 -9.09
C LYS A 140 3.05 -27.90 -7.79
N ASP A 141 4.04 -28.79 -7.73
CA ASP A 141 4.99 -28.86 -6.63
C ASP A 141 5.98 -27.68 -6.67
N HIS A 142 5.53 -26.53 -6.17
CA HIS A 142 6.34 -25.31 -6.18
C HIS A 142 7.41 -25.35 -5.08
N LYS A 143 8.69 -25.22 -5.47
CA LYS A 143 9.81 -25.12 -4.51
C LYS A 143 9.80 -23.74 -3.83
N VAL A 144 9.41 -23.70 -2.55
CA VAL A 144 9.31 -22.47 -1.72
C VAL A 144 10.60 -21.65 -1.75
N TRP A 145 11.76 -22.32 -1.67
CA TRP A 145 13.07 -21.65 -1.58
C TRP A 145 13.40 -20.75 -2.77
N LYS A 146 12.91 -21.07 -3.98
CA LYS A 146 13.14 -20.21 -5.15
C LYS A 146 12.45 -18.85 -5.01
N ASN A 147 11.26 -18.81 -4.41
CA ASN A 147 10.53 -17.55 -4.19
C ASN A 147 11.15 -16.76 -3.02
N ILE A 148 11.63 -17.43 -1.97
CA ILE A 148 12.37 -16.76 -0.87
C ILE A 148 13.65 -16.13 -1.41
N ALA A 149 14.45 -16.89 -2.17
CA ALA A 149 15.67 -16.39 -2.77
C ALA A 149 15.39 -15.19 -3.70
N ALA A 150 14.33 -15.26 -4.51
CA ALA A 150 13.92 -14.14 -5.36
C ALA A 150 13.46 -12.92 -4.54
N ALA A 151 12.66 -13.11 -3.48
CA ALA A 151 12.26 -12.02 -2.60
C ALA A 151 13.45 -11.35 -1.92
N LEU A 152 14.44 -12.11 -1.46
CA LEU A 152 15.68 -11.56 -0.87
C LEU A 152 16.59 -10.92 -1.92
N ALA A 153 16.59 -11.42 -3.16
CA ALA A 153 17.39 -10.86 -4.24
C ALA A 153 16.96 -9.44 -4.60
N VAL A 154 15.66 -9.11 -4.55
CA VAL A 154 15.18 -7.77 -4.91
C VAL A 154 15.83 -6.65 -4.07
N PRO A 155 15.74 -6.63 -2.72
CA PRO A 155 16.37 -5.59 -1.91
C PRO A 155 17.90 -5.61 -2.03
N LEU A 156 18.53 -6.79 -2.18
CA LEU A 156 19.98 -6.90 -2.39
C LEU A 156 20.43 -6.29 -3.72
N LEU A 157 19.67 -6.54 -4.80
CA LEU A 157 19.92 -5.95 -6.11
C LEU A 157 19.68 -4.44 -6.09
N PHE A 158 18.66 -3.97 -5.38
CA PHE A 158 18.42 -2.54 -5.16
C PHE A 158 19.60 -1.91 -4.42
N TYR A 159 20.01 -2.49 -3.29
CA TYR A 159 21.15 -2.02 -2.52
C TYR A 159 22.42 -1.95 -3.38
N GLY A 160 22.73 -3.02 -4.11
CA GLY A 160 23.86 -3.04 -5.05
C GLY A 160 23.74 -2.00 -6.16
N PHE A 161 22.54 -1.82 -6.72
CA PHE A 161 22.28 -0.81 -7.75
C PHE A 161 22.51 0.61 -7.22
N PHE A 162 21.90 0.97 -6.08
CA PHE A 162 22.03 2.30 -5.49
C PHE A 162 23.46 2.61 -5.01
N GLN A 163 24.18 1.60 -4.50
CA GLN A 163 25.52 1.79 -3.96
C GLN A 163 26.62 1.75 -5.04
N LEU A 164 26.45 0.95 -6.09
CA LEU A 164 27.51 0.68 -7.07
C LEU A 164 27.21 1.28 -8.44
N ILE A 165 25.97 1.18 -8.92
CA ILE A 165 25.61 1.54 -10.31
C ILE A 165 25.17 3.00 -10.38
N LEU A 166 24.31 3.45 -9.47
CA LEU A 166 23.78 4.81 -9.48
C LEU A 166 24.87 5.89 -9.38
N PRO A 167 25.91 5.78 -8.52
CA PRO A 167 26.97 6.79 -8.44
C PRO A 167 27.81 6.89 -9.72
N LEU A 168 27.83 5.83 -10.54
CA LEU A 168 28.51 5.80 -11.84
C LEU A 168 27.66 6.44 -12.95
N TRP A 169 26.37 6.66 -12.70
CA TRP A 169 25.43 7.22 -13.66
C TRP A 169 25.50 8.77 -13.64
N LYS A 170 26.58 9.34 -14.20
CA LYS A 170 26.71 10.80 -14.33
C LYS A 170 25.87 11.36 -15.49
N ARG A 171 25.20 12.50 -15.25
CA ARG A 171 24.52 13.37 -16.24
C ARG A 171 23.36 12.74 -17.01
N VAL A 172 22.32 12.33 -16.30
CA VAL A 172 20.99 12.29 -16.89
C VAL A 172 20.23 13.49 -16.34
N GLU A 173 19.47 14.20 -17.18
CA GLU A 173 18.65 15.33 -16.73
C GLU A 173 17.81 14.91 -15.52
N SER A 174 17.80 15.76 -14.48
CA SER A 174 17.27 15.40 -13.15
C SER A 174 15.86 14.83 -13.25
N THR A 175 14.98 15.47 -14.01
CA THR A 175 13.58 15.06 -14.15
C THR A 175 13.41 13.68 -14.78
N TYR A 176 14.25 13.32 -15.78
CA TYR A 176 14.18 11.98 -16.38
C TYR A 176 14.75 10.92 -15.44
N ALA A 177 15.87 11.21 -14.77
CA ALA A 177 16.48 10.31 -13.81
C ALA A 177 15.52 10.01 -12.64
N ASP A 178 14.83 11.03 -12.13
CA ASP A 178 13.86 10.92 -11.04
C ASP A 178 12.71 9.99 -11.43
N ASN A 179 12.13 10.18 -12.62
CA ASN A 179 11.04 9.34 -13.13
C ASN A 179 11.48 7.87 -13.30
N VAL A 180 12.67 7.63 -13.85
CA VAL A 180 13.22 6.27 -14.01
C VAL A 180 13.45 5.61 -12.67
N LEU A 181 14.00 6.33 -11.69
CA LEU A 181 14.21 5.82 -10.34
C LEU A 181 12.89 5.47 -9.66
N ILE A 182 11.87 6.32 -9.80
CA ILE A 182 10.53 6.06 -9.24
C ILE A 182 9.92 4.80 -9.88
N ILE A 183 9.95 4.68 -11.21
CA ILE A 183 9.44 3.50 -11.93
C ILE A 183 10.18 2.24 -11.49
N LEU A 184 11.51 2.32 -11.37
CA LEU A 184 12.33 1.22 -10.88
C LEU A 184 11.87 0.82 -9.47
N PHE A 185 11.72 1.78 -8.56
CA PHE A 185 11.31 1.55 -7.17
C PHE A 185 9.93 0.90 -7.06
N ILE A 186 8.95 1.40 -7.83
CA ILE A 186 7.61 0.81 -7.90
C ILE A 186 7.71 -0.63 -8.39
N THR A 187 8.41 -0.86 -9.50
CA THR A 187 8.54 -2.19 -10.12
C THR A 187 9.23 -3.17 -9.18
N GLY A 188 10.34 -2.76 -8.57
CA GLY A 188 11.06 -3.55 -7.58
C GLY A 188 10.17 -3.91 -6.39
N THR A 189 9.45 -2.94 -5.84
CA THR A 189 8.53 -3.16 -4.70
C THR A 189 7.42 -4.15 -5.07
N LEU A 190 6.82 -4.04 -6.25
CA LEU A 190 5.81 -5.00 -6.72
C LEU A 190 6.37 -6.41 -6.88
N ILE A 191 7.56 -6.55 -7.48
CA ILE A 191 8.22 -7.85 -7.66
C ILE A 191 8.53 -8.47 -6.29
N PHE A 192 9.06 -7.67 -5.37
CA PHE A 192 9.34 -8.07 -4.00
C PHE A 192 8.07 -8.57 -3.28
N LEU A 193 7.02 -7.74 -3.27
CA LEU A 193 5.73 -8.08 -2.66
C LEU A 193 5.13 -9.34 -3.28
N PHE A 194 5.21 -9.49 -4.60
CA PHE A 194 4.73 -10.68 -5.29
C PHE A 194 5.44 -11.96 -4.80
N PHE A 195 6.77 -11.95 -4.72
CA PHE A 195 7.52 -13.13 -4.24
C PHE A 195 7.29 -13.42 -2.76
N ILE A 196 7.14 -12.40 -1.91
CA ILE A 196 6.77 -12.58 -0.50
C ILE A 196 5.38 -13.21 -0.39
N VAL A 197 4.37 -12.59 -1.00
CA VAL A 197 2.98 -13.06 -0.93
C VAL A 197 2.86 -14.48 -1.47
N ARG A 198 3.53 -14.79 -2.57
CA ARG A 198 3.59 -16.15 -3.14
C ARG A 198 4.27 -17.14 -2.22
N THR A 199 5.37 -16.74 -1.57
CA THR A 199 6.05 -17.59 -0.57
C THR A 199 5.12 -17.93 0.58
N MET A 200 4.46 -16.93 1.16
CA MET A 200 3.50 -17.13 2.24
C MET A 200 2.38 -18.08 1.81
N PHE A 201 1.85 -17.90 0.59
CA PHE A 201 0.81 -18.76 0.04
C PHE A 201 1.23 -20.23 -0.09
N ILE A 202 2.41 -20.50 -0.67
CA ILE A 202 2.89 -21.87 -0.84
C ILE A 202 3.13 -22.53 0.52
N ILE A 203 3.65 -21.79 1.50
CA ILE A 203 3.85 -22.30 2.86
C ILE A 203 2.49 -22.60 3.52
N ALA A 204 1.55 -21.66 3.47
CA ALA A 204 0.23 -21.80 4.07
C ALA A 204 -0.57 -22.98 3.47
N THR A 205 -0.43 -23.23 2.17
CA THR A 205 -1.10 -24.33 1.47
C THR A 205 -0.43 -25.68 1.72
N LYS A 206 0.90 -25.79 1.60
CA LYS A 206 1.62 -27.07 1.75
C LYS A 206 1.78 -27.53 3.19
N LYS A 207 1.91 -26.61 4.13
CA LYS A 207 2.17 -26.91 5.54
C LYS A 207 0.97 -26.61 6.44
N ALA A 208 -0.25 -26.61 5.89
CA ALA A 208 -1.48 -26.30 6.62
C ALA A 208 -1.62 -27.07 7.94
N HIS A 209 -1.25 -28.36 7.95
CA HIS A 209 -1.27 -29.19 9.17
C HIS A 209 -0.28 -28.71 10.24
N VAL A 210 0.95 -28.35 9.84
CA VAL A 210 1.99 -27.82 10.76
C VAL A 210 1.61 -26.43 11.26
N TRP A 211 1.08 -25.58 10.38
CA TRP A 211 0.54 -24.27 10.73
C TRP A 211 -0.58 -24.35 11.75
N LYS A 212 -1.50 -25.32 11.59
CA LYS A 212 -2.59 -25.53 12.55
C LYS A 212 -2.08 -26.09 13.88
N LYS A 213 -1.12 -27.03 13.85
CA LYS A 213 -0.51 -27.61 15.06
C LYS A 213 0.22 -26.56 15.90
N TYR A 214 0.93 -25.64 15.27
CA TYR A 214 1.71 -24.59 15.94
C TYR A 214 1.07 -23.20 15.81
N GLN A 215 -0.27 -23.11 15.72
CA GLN A 215 -0.92 -21.83 15.39
C GLN A 215 -0.52 -20.71 16.37
N LEU A 216 -0.41 -21.01 17.66
CA LEU A 216 -0.04 -20.04 18.69
C LEU A 216 1.38 -19.51 18.50
N ALA A 217 2.31 -20.38 18.11
CA ALA A 217 3.71 -20.02 17.90
C ALA A 217 3.91 -19.03 16.75
N TRP A 218 3.00 -18.97 15.78
CA TRP A 218 3.04 -18.00 14.68
C TRP A 218 2.08 -16.83 14.88
N LYS A 219 0.91 -17.06 15.50
CA LYS A 219 -0.05 -15.99 15.79
C LYS A 219 0.51 -14.98 16.78
N ILE A 220 1.10 -15.43 17.90
CA ILE A 220 1.60 -14.51 18.93
C ILE A 220 2.68 -13.56 18.36
N PRO A 221 3.70 -14.05 17.63
CA PRO A 221 4.65 -13.14 17.01
C PRO A 221 4.02 -12.18 16.00
N LEU A 222 3.06 -12.64 15.17
CA LEU A 222 2.45 -11.79 14.15
C LEU A 222 1.43 -10.79 14.69
N SER A 223 0.64 -11.15 15.71
CA SER A 223 -0.44 -10.31 16.21
C SER A 223 -0.04 -9.50 17.44
N VAL A 224 1.01 -9.88 18.15
CA VAL A 224 1.44 -9.19 19.38
C VAL A 224 2.83 -8.62 19.22
N VAL A 225 3.82 -9.47 18.95
CA VAL A 225 5.23 -9.06 18.99
C VAL A 225 5.54 -8.06 17.88
N LEU A 226 5.27 -8.41 16.63
CA LEU A 226 5.58 -7.55 15.48
C LEU A 226 4.87 -6.19 15.52
N PRO A 227 3.55 -6.09 15.82
CA PRO A 227 2.89 -4.80 15.92
C PRO A 227 3.46 -3.93 17.04
N VAL A 228 3.68 -4.50 18.24
CA VAL A 228 4.24 -3.77 19.39
C VAL A 228 5.68 -3.35 19.12
N THR A 229 6.52 -4.24 18.58
CA THR A 229 7.91 -3.89 18.26
C THR A 229 7.97 -2.89 17.11
N GLY A 230 7.06 -2.96 16.14
CA GLY A 230 6.95 -1.99 15.06
C GLY A 230 6.67 -0.58 15.59
N LEU A 231 5.68 -0.45 16.48
CA LEU A 231 5.36 0.83 17.14
C LEU A 231 6.52 1.35 17.99
N ALA A 232 7.14 0.46 18.78
CA ALA A 232 8.27 0.84 19.62
C ALA A 232 9.48 1.30 18.78
N VAL A 233 9.78 0.61 17.67
CA VAL A 233 10.87 0.97 16.76
C VAL A 233 10.58 2.29 16.06
N ASN A 234 9.33 2.55 15.65
CA ASN A 234 8.96 3.84 15.05
C ASN A 234 9.26 5.01 16.01
N GLY A 235 8.85 4.91 17.27
CA GLY A 235 9.09 5.95 18.27
C GLY A 235 10.54 6.07 18.71
N LEU A 236 11.25 4.96 18.91
CA LEU A 236 12.58 4.95 19.52
C LEU A 236 13.74 5.12 18.52
N ALA A 237 13.62 4.52 17.33
CA ALA A 237 14.73 4.44 16.38
C ALA A 237 14.58 5.40 15.19
N TYR A 238 13.35 5.79 14.87
CA TYR A 238 13.04 6.63 13.72
C TYR A 238 12.38 7.94 14.10
N ASP A 239 12.39 8.33 15.38
CA ASP A 239 11.85 9.61 15.85
C ASP A 239 10.42 9.91 15.33
N GLY A 240 9.61 8.85 15.18
CA GLY A 240 8.25 8.96 14.68
C GLY A 240 8.11 9.18 13.17
N VAL A 241 9.01 8.67 12.32
CA VAL A 241 8.89 8.78 10.83
C VAL A 241 7.52 8.40 10.26
N PHE A 242 6.75 7.53 10.94
CA PHE A 242 5.41 7.13 10.53
C PHE A 242 4.27 7.71 11.39
N GLY A 243 4.55 8.67 12.25
CA GLY A 243 3.60 9.24 13.20
C GLY A 243 4.06 9.18 14.65
N ASP A 244 3.54 10.10 15.48
CA ASP A 244 3.64 9.99 16.93
C ASP A 244 2.65 8.93 17.44
N PHE A 245 3.18 7.73 17.71
CA PHE A 245 2.44 6.65 18.36
C PHE A 245 2.86 6.42 19.82
N GLY A 246 3.37 7.45 20.49
CA GLY A 246 3.81 7.37 21.90
C GLY A 246 2.67 7.03 22.87
N HIS A 247 1.41 7.26 22.48
CA HIS A 247 0.26 6.99 23.34
C HIS A 247 -0.02 5.49 23.49
N HIS A 248 -0.19 5.02 24.73
CA HIS A 248 -0.43 3.61 25.08
C HIS A 248 -1.61 2.96 24.33
N TRP A 249 -2.62 3.74 23.94
CA TRP A 249 -3.75 3.26 23.16
C TRP A 249 -3.36 2.67 21.80
N PHE A 250 -2.30 3.18 21.15
CA PHE A 250 -1.84 2.62 19.88
C PHE A 250 -1.33 1.19 20.04
N TYR A 251 -0.64 0.90 21.15
CA TYR A 251 -0.16 -0.45 21.47
C TYR A 251 -1.31 -1.41 21.76
N ILE A 252 -2.40 -0.92 22.38
CA ILE A 252 -3.59 -1.72 22.66
C ILE A 252 -4.37 -2.00 21.36
N LEU A 253 -4.52 -1.00 20.49
CA LEU A 253 -5.23 -1.16 19.21
C LEU A 253 -4.47 -2.01 18.19
N ALA A 254 -3.14 -2.12 18.34
CA ALA A 254 -2.29 -2.88 17.44
C ALA A 254 -2.36 -4.41 17.65
N VAL A 255 -2.95 -4.88 18.75
CA VAL A 255 -2.99 -6.30 19.17
C VAL A 255 -4.41 -6.82 19.21
#